data_AF-A0A2T7NYN0-F1
#
_entry.id   AF-A0A2T7NYN0-F1
#
_cell.length_a   1.000
_cell.length_b   1.000
_cell.length_c   1.000
_cell.angle_alpha   90.00
_cell.angle_beta   90.00
_cell.angle_gamma   90.00
#
_symmetry.space_group_name_H-M   'P 1'
#
loop_
_entity.id
_entity.type
_entity.pdbx_description
1 polymer ?
#
loop_
_entity_poly.entity_id
_entity_poly.type
_entity_poly.pdbx_seq_one_letter_code
_entity_poly.pdbx_strand_id
1 'polypeptide(L)'
;MCFRVDEERVKEVGPDRACAEWLLRSGARVKWMGMEYWHTDYNSLPPSNFDRYKIEEIDATGSSIMGIGFPHLKGLRHVRRIILHDCRYLYDDALEYLPLVKDTLQYLQLSNCGDITNRGLVPLTQLSNLKQLILFQLPEVRNRQEAEWMLQKACPIVKVEKDATGWSRDKLKDLFVGLKIENEKGKLTDSQKKIKGKFEIPNLSEENEPSEIDNTAKAEMNKVVQTSTGTSGSSAGVRIPTTTVTMKEKFKCTLADLYRALTVKGLVQVYCGSDIVFEPAKGERFVLMGGNITGEFIDLIPEKKLSMRWRMKTWPDEHYSVVTIELEEADDCTRLTLKQTGIPAGEVDRTKEGWQLNFWQRIKQAFGFEARLY
;
A
#
# COMPACT_ATOMS: atom_id res chain seq x y z
N MET A 1 -2.35 26.96 15.68
CA MET A 1 -2.32 26.60 17.12
C MET A 1 -3.30 25.47 17.49
N CYS A 2 -4.18 24.99 16.60
CA CYS A 2 -5.31 24.09 16.96
C CYS A 2 -4.96 22.63 17.35
N PHE A 3 -3.71 22.19 17.19
CA PHE A 3 -3.30 20.80 17.46
C PHE A 3 -2.47 20.62 18.73
N ARG A 4 -1.98 21.72 19.32
CA ARG A 4 -1.13 21.67 20.52
C ARG A 4 -2.04 21.56 21.75
N VAL A 5 -1.57 20.85 22.78
CA VAL A 5 -2.31 20.72 24.05
C VAL A 5 -2.53 22.10 24.68
N ASP A 6 -3.78 22.34 25.05
CA ASP A 6 -4.19 23.44 25.92
C ASP A 6 -4.39 22.89 27.35
N GLU A 7 -3.44 23.18 28.23
CA GLU A 7 -3.44 22.70 29.62
C GLU A 7 -4.57 23.33 30.45
N GLU A 8 -5.06 24.52 30.11
CA GLU A 8 -6.23 25.10 30.77
C GLU A 8 -7.50 24.35 30.38
N ARG A 9 -7.63 24.03 29.08
CA ARG A 9 -8.73 23.19 28.60
C ARG A 9 -8.72 21.81 29.25
N VAL A 10 -7.56 21.16 29.36
CA VAL A 10 -7.44 19.86 30.03
C VAL A 10 -7.91 19.93 31.50
N LYS A 11 -7.62 21.03 32.21
CA LYS A 11 -8.11 21.24 33.59
C LYS A 11 -9.62 21.46 33.65
N GLU A 12 -10.18 22.15 32.67
CA GLU A 12 -11.62 22.48 32.61
C GLU A 12 -12.48 21.25 32.32
N VAL A 13 -12.09 20.45 31.32
CA VAL A 13 -12.95 19.38 30.78
C VAL A 13 -12.40 17.96 30.97
N GLY A 14 -11.19 17.84 31.52
CA GLY A 14 -10.51 16.57 31.71
C GLY A 14 -9.78 16.07 30.46
N PRO A 15 -8.87 15.08 30.63
CA PRO A 15 -7.98 14.62 29.58
C PRO A 15 -8.74 13.88 28.45
N ASP A 16 -9.73 13.05 28.78
CA ASP A 16 -10.53 12.31 27.79
C ASP A 16 -11.27 13.27 26.85
N ARG A 17 -11.85 14.36 27.38
CA ARG A 17 -12.53 15.35 26.55
C ARG A 17 -11.56 16.07 25.65
N ALA A 18 -10.50 16.63 26.21
CA ALA A 18 -9.53 17.41 25.45
C ALA A 18 -8.89 16.56 24.32
N CYS A 19 -8.58 15.30 24.61
CA CYS A 19 -8.07 14.37 23.60
C CYS A 19 -9.09 14.07 22.50
N ALA A 20 -10.37 13.83 22.83
CA ALA A 20 -11.39 13.61 21.83
C ALA A 20 -11.65 14.84 20.95
N GLU A 21 -11.61 16.05 21.52
CA GLU A 21 -11.71 17.30 20.77
C GLU A 21 -10.59 17.41 19.72
N TRP A 22 -9.34 17.11 20.12
CA TRP A 22 -8.20 17.08 19.20
C TRP A 22 -8.37 16.02 18.10
N LEU A 23 -8.72 14.80 18.47
CA LEU A 23 -8.86 13.67 17.54
C LEU A 23 -9.93 13.96 16.49
N LEU A 24 -11.13 14.38 16.91
CA LEU A 24 -12.25 14.64 16.00
C LEU A 24 -11.99 15.83 15.07
N ARG A 25 -11.37 16.90 15.57
CA ARG A 25 -10.95 18.04 14.72
C ARG A 25 -9.89 17.66 13.69
N SER A 26 -9.12 16.61 13.96
CA SER A 26 -8.10 16.09 13.07
C SER A 26 -8.64 15.03 12.10
N GLY A 27 -9.95 14.73 12.13
CA GLY A 27 -10.59 13.73 11.28
C GLY A 27 -10.46 12.29 11.78
N ALA A 28 -10.00 12.08 13.02
CA ALA A 28 -10.03 10.78 13.68
C ALA A 28 -11.39 10.53 14.34
N ARG A 29 -11.61 9.30 14.79
CA ARG A 29 -12.81 8.89 15.54
C ARG A 29 -12.43 8.20 16.85
N VAL A 30 -13.31 8.32 17.84
CA VAL A 30 -13.12 7.74 19.17
C VAL A 30 -14.29 6.85 19.53
N LYS A 31 -14.02 5.80 20.31
CA LYS A 31 -15.05 4.95 20.90
C LYS A 31 -14.95 5.05 22.41
N TRP A 32 -16.08 5.35 23.04
CA TRP A 32 -16.19 5.49 24.48
C TRP A 32 -16.32 4.13 25.15
N MET A 33 -15.79 4.02 26.37
CA MET A 33 -15.93 2.81 27.18
C MET A 33 -17.40 2.42 27.32
N GLY A 34 -17.69 1.15 27.02
CA GLY A 34 -19.03 0.58 27.12
C GLY A 34 -20.01 1.02 26.03
N MET A 35 -19.56 1.80 25.03
CA MET A 35 -20.37 2.14 23.85
C MET A 35 -19.97 1.27 22.67
N GLU A 36 -20.96 0.83 21.88
CA GLU A 36 -20.70 -0.01 20.70
C GLU A 36 -20.34 0.79 19.45
N TYR A 37 -20.73 2.06 19.37
CA TYR A 37 -20.60 2.90 18.20
C TYR A 37 -19.40 3.86 18.29
N TRP A 38 -18.88 4.23 17.12
CA TRP A 38 -17.84 5.26 16.98
C TRP A 38 -18.44 6.65 17.04
N HIS A 39 -17.77 7.55 17.75
CA HIS A 39 -18.04 8.96 17.75
C HIS A 39 -17.13 9.63 16.72
N THR A 40 -17.72 10.34 15.76
CA THR A 40 -17.03 10.91 14.59
C THR A 40 -17.29 12.41 14.41
N ASP A 41 -18.39 12.95 14.95
CA ASP A 41 -18.76 14.35 14.78
C ASP A 41 -18.38 15.17 16.02
N TYR A 42 -17.43 16.08 15.86
CA TYR A 42 -16.99 17.04 16.88
C TYR A 42 -18.16 17.82 17.51
N ASN A 43 -19.15 18.23 16.71
CA ASN A 43 -20.25 19.06 17.20
C ASN A 43 -21.27 18.26 18.04
N SER A 44 -21.21 16.92 17.96
CA SER A 44 -22.07 16.02 18.73
C SER A 44 -21.49 15.66 20.11
N LEU A 45 -20.29 16.17 20.43
CA LEU A 45 -19.68 15.97 21.73
C LEU A 45 -20.55 16.61 22.85
N PRO A 46 -20.92 15.86 23.91
CA PRO A 46 -21.83 16.36 24.94
C PRO A 46 -21.27 17.60 25.65
N PRO A 47 -22.04 18.67 25.84
CA PRO A 47 -21.52 19.94 26.36
C PRO A 47 -21.16 19.91 27.84
N SER A 48 -21.66 18.92 28.60
CA SER A 48 -21.46 18.81 30.05
C SER A 48 -21.40 17.35 30.51
N ASN A 49 -21.02 17.15 31.78
CA ASN A 49 -20.92 15.84 32.43
C ASN A 49 -20.01 14.85 31.67
N PHE A 50 -18.85 15.33 31.24
CA PHE A 50 -17.95 14.54 30.42
C PHE A 50 -17.18 13.47 31.21
N ASP A 51 -17.15 13.55 32.53
CA ASP A 51 -16.38 12.65 33.39
C ASP A 51 -16.70 11.16 33.18
N ARG A 52 -17.93 10.85 32.77
CA ARG A 52 -18.39 9.49 32.47
C ARG A 52 -17.86 8.92 31.15
N TYR A 53 -17.38 9.77 30.24
CA TYR A 53 -16.88 9.37 28.93
C TYR A 53 -15.37 9.15 29.01
N LYS A 54 -14.97 7.89 28.88
CA LYS A 54 -13.57 7.47 28.85
C LYS A 54 -13.22 6.92 27.48
N ILE A 55 -12.14 7.41 26.86
CA ILE A 55 -11.71 6.92 25.55
C ILE A 55 -11.21 5.48 25.73
N GLU A 56 -11.81 4.54 24.99
CA GLU A 56 -11.39 3.13 24.97
C GLU A 56 -10.69 2.77 23.67
N GLU A 57 -11.20 3.24 22.53
CA GLU A 57 -10.58 3.01 21.21
C GLU A 57 -10.39 4.31 20.44
N ILE A 58 -9.26 4.42 19.75
CA ILE A 58 -8.90 5.52 18.86
C ILE A 58 -8.66 4.94 17.47
N ASP A 59 -9.31 5.52 16.46
CA ASP A 59 -9.02 5.21 15.07
C ASP A 59 -8.76 6.51 14.31
N ALA A 60 -7.51 6.67 13.92
CA ALA A 60 -6.97 7.83 13.25
C ALA A 60 -6.76 7.59 11.74
N THR A 61 -7.47 6.62 11.16
CA THR A 61 -7.38 6.28 9.74
C THR A 61 -7.61 7.50 8.84
N GLY A 62 -6.61 7.85 8.02
CA GLY A 62 -6.67 8.98 7.09
C GLY A 62 -6.73 10.36 7.76
N SER A 63 -6.47 10.43 9.06
CA SER A 63 -6.54 11.68 9.82
C SER A 63 -5.31 12.55 9.63
N SER A 64 -5.45 13.85 9.88
CA SER A 64 -4.36 14.83 9.80
C SER A 64 -3.64 14.99 11.15
N ILE A 65 -3.60 13.96 11.99
CA ILE A 65 -2.92 14.03 13.30
C ILE A 65 -1.41 14.17 13.12
N MET A 66 -0.79 14.87 14.07
CA MET A 66 0.65 15.17 14.10
C MET A 66 1.21 14.95 15.50
N GLY A 67 2.53 14.73 15.61
CA GLY A 67 3.21 14.48 16.89
C GLY A 67 2.92 15.52 17.97
N ILE A 68 2.80 16.80 17.60
CA ILE A 68 2.47 17.90 18.54
C ILE A 68 1.14 17.72 19.30
N GLY A 69 0.23 16.88 18.81
CA GLY A 69 -1.05 16.57 19.46
C GLY A 69 -1.03 15.34 20.35
N PHE A 70 -0.05 14.44 20.18
CA PHE A 70 0.04 13.21 20.99
C PHE A 70 0.19 13.42 22.49
N PRO A 71 0.71 14.55 23.02
CA PRO A 71 0.68 14.80 24.45
C PRO A 71 -0.73 14.81 25.07
N HIS A 72 -1.82 14.94 24.28
CA HIS A 72 -3.20 14.75 24.76
C HIS A 72 -3.48 13.32 25.28
N LEU A 73 -2.64 12.33 24.95
CA LEU A 73 -2.75 10.98 25.52
C LEU A 73 -2.44 10.96 27.03
N LYS A 74 -1.77 11.99 27.54
CA LYS A 74 -1.44 12.12 28.96
C LYS A 74 -2.71 12.14 29.81
N GLY A 75 -2.77 11.24 30.78
CA GLY A 75 -3.90 11.16 31.72
C GLY A 75 -5.05 10.26 31.25
N LEU A 76 -5.00 9.71 30.03
CA LEU A 76 -5.95 8.69 29.61
C LEU A 76 -5.64 7.35 30.30
N ARG A 77 -6.64 6.76 30.97
CA ARG A 77 -6.47 5.55 31.79
C ARG A 77 -7.21 4.32 31.27
N HIS A 78 -7.80 4.41 30.08
CA HIS A 78 -8.72 3.39 29.57
C HIS A 78 -8.51 3.03 28.09
N VAL A 79 -7.53 3.63 27.43
CA VAL A 79 -7.27 3.39 26.01
C VAL A 79 -6.72 1.98 25.83
N ARG A 80 -7.47 1.12 25.14
CA ARG A 80 -7.10 -0.28 24.85
C ARG A 80 -6.66 -0.49 23.42
N ARG A 81 -7.15 0.30 22.47
CA ARG A 81 -6.92 0.11 21.04
C ARG A 81 -6.60 1.43 20.35
N ILE A 82 -5.49 1.48 19.62
CA ILE A 82 -5.14 2.60 18.77
C ILE A 82 -4.87 2.09 17.34
N ILE A 83 -5.50 2.72 16.35
CA ILE A 83 -5.23 2.50 14.93
C ILE A 83 -4.67 3.79 14.34
N LEU A 84 -3.44 3.72 13.85
CA LEU A 84 -2.76 4.76 13.08
C LEU A 84 -2.60 4.20 11.66
N HIS A 85 -3.53 4.54 10.77
CA HIS A 85 -3.51 4.12 9.37
C HIS A 85 -3.55 5.32 8.46
N ASP A 86 -2.70 5.36 7.43
CA ASP A 86 -2.66 6.46 6.45
C ASP A 86 -2.54 7.86 7.10
N CYS A 87 -1.82 7.95 8.21
CA CYS A 87 -1.56 9.21 8.93
C CYS A 87 -0.35 9.91 8.30
N ARG A 88 -0.58 10.71 7.25
CA ARG A 88 0.49 11.29 6.39
C ARG A 88 1.42 12.29 7.07
N TYR A 89 1.03 12.84 8.21
CA TYR A 89 1.82 13.83 8.96
C TYR A 89 2.39 13.26 10.27
N LEU A 90 2.44 11.93 10.36
CA LEU A 90 2.95 11.21 11.52
C LEU A 90 4.43 10.88 11.32
N TYR A 91 5.27 11.40 12.22
CA TYR A 91 6.72 11.17 12.24
C TYR A 91 7.12 10.43 13.53
N ASP A 92 8.40 10.03 13.62
CA ASP A 92 8.96 9.31 14.78
C ASP A 92 8.64 9.97 16.14
N ASP A 93 8.66 11.31 16.20
CA ASP A 93 8.46 12.10 17.42
C ASP A 93 7.09 11.86 18.07
N ALA A 94 6.07 11.58 17.26
CA ALA A 94 4.74 11.25 17.74
C ALA A 94 4.71 9.96 18.57
N LEU A 95 5.51 8.96 18.17
CA LEU A 95 5.52 7.64 18.81
C LEU A 95 6.21 7.66 20.18
N GLU A 96 7.04 8.67 20.46
CA GLU A 96 7.66 8.90 21.77
C GLU A 96 6.63 9.14 22.90
N TYR A 97 5.39 9.50 22.54
CA TYR A 97 4.31 9.76 23.49
C TYR A 97 3.39 8.55 23.72
N LEU A 98 3.46 7.49 22.91
CA LEU A 98 2.67 6.27 23.14
C LEU A 98 2.93 5.59 24.50
N PRO A 99 4.15 5.64 25.09
CA PRO A 99 4.38 5.16 26.45
C PRO A 99 3.51 5.82 27.53
N LEU A 100 2.87 6.97 27.27
CA LEU A 100 1.91 7.59 28.19
C LEU A 100 0.69 6.70 28.49
N VAL A 101 0.36 5.77 27.59
CA VAL A 101 -0.75 4.80 27.73
C VAL A 101 -0.27 3.35 27.82
N LYS A 102 1.01 3.13 28.17
CA LYS A 102 1.63 1.79 28.26
C LYS A 102 0.92 0.81 29.19
N ASP A 103 0.24 1.34 30.22
CA ASP A 103 -0.42 0.54 31.25
C ASP A 103 -1.77 -0.03 30.78
N THR A 104 -2.35 0.52 29.70
CA THR A 104 -3.72 0.22 29.28
C THR A 104 -3.81 -0.26 27.84
N LEU A 105 -2.89 0.16 26.97
CA LEU A 105 -2.91 -0.13 25.53
C LEU A 105 -2.63 -1.61 25.28
N GLN A 106 -3.56 -2.29 24.58
CA GLN A 106 -3.49 -3.73 24.30
C GLN A 106 -3.36 -4.02 22.81
N TYR A 107 -3.86 -3.13 21.95
CA TYR A 107 -3.76 -3.25 20.50
C TYR A 107 -3.23 -1.96 19.91
N LEU A 108 -2.19 -2.06 19.11
CA LEU A 108 -1.68 -0.96 18.30
C LEU A 108 -1.55 -1.42 16.85
N GLN A 109 -2.14 -0.66 15.94
CA GLN A 109 -1.84 -0.77 14.51
C GLN A 109 -1.14 0.51 14.08
N LEU A 110 0.02 0.36 13.45
CA LEU A 110 0.75 1.43 12.79
C LEU A 110 1.01 1.02 11.35
N SER A 111 0.35 1.70 10.42
CA SER A 111 0.29 1.23 9.05
C SER A 111 0.17 2.32 8.01
N ASN A 112 0.81 2.14 6.86
CA ASN A 112 0.82 3.12 5.78
C ASN A 112 1.20 4.54 6.27
N CYS A 113 2.13 4.64 7.22
CA CYS A 113 2.65 5.90 7.74
C CYS A 113 4.06 6.06 7.18
N GLY A 114 4.20 6.91 6.15
CA GLY A 114 5.38 6.95 5.28
C GLY A 114 6.67 7.37 5.97
N ASP A 115 6.57 8.29 6.93
CA ASP A 115 7.74 8.94 7.55
C ASP A 115 8.19 8.30 8.87
N ILE A 116 7.65 7.12 9.23
CA ILE A 116 8.10 6.36 10.41
C ILE A 116 9.31 5.52 10.05
N THR A 117 10.38 5.69 10.84
CA THR A 117 11.64 4.97 10.69
C THR A 117 11.84 3.92 11.77
N ASN A 118 12.94 3.16 11.68
CA ASN A 118 13.40 2.28 12.76
C ASN A 118 13.49 2.98 14.14
N ARG A 119 13.86 4.27 14.16
CA ARG A 119 13.99 5.05 15.40
C ARG A 119 12.63 5.27 16.06
N GLY A 120 11.59 5.57 15.29
CA GLY A 120 10.23 5.77 15.78
C GLY A 120 9.60 4.51 16.40
N LEU A 121 10.11 3.32 16.09
CA LEU A 121 9.61 2.07 16.68
C LEU A 121 10.19 1.79 18.08
N VAL A 122 11.32 2.41 18.46
CA VAL A 122 11.97 2.17 19.76
C VAL A 122 11.04 2.44 20.95
N PRO A 123 10.28 3.55 21.01
CA PRO A 123 9.35 3.80 22.13
C PRO A 123 8.27 2.72 22.34
N LEU A 124 7.91 1.98 21.28
CA LEU A 124 6.88 0.94 21.37
C LEU A 124 7.31 -0.22 22.29
N THR A 125 8.61 -0.38 22.53
CA THR A 125 9.16 -1.37 23.49
C THR A 125 8.73 -1.13 24.93
N GLN A 126 8.26 0.08 25.26
CA GLN A 126 7.82 0.44 26.61
C GLN A 126 6.35 0.07 26.87
N LEU A 127 5.61 -0.41 25.86
CA LEU A 127 4.18 -0.73 25.93
C LEU A 127 3.94 -2.10 26.58
N SER A 128 4.19 -2.20 27.88
CA SER A 128 4.21 -3.47 28.63
C SER A 128 2.90 -4.27 28.63
N ASN A 129 1.74 -3.64 28.37
CA ASN A 129 0.45 -4.33 28.30
C ASN A 129 -0.01 -4.64 26.86
N LEU A 130 0.83 -4.37 25.86
CA LEU A 130 0.51 -4.60 24.46
C LEU A 130 0.42 -6.09 24.16
N LYS A 131 -0.73 -6.52 23.65
CA LYS A 131 -1.01 -7.92 23.27
C LYS A 131 -0.87 -8.13 21.77
N GLN A 132 -1.13 -7.10 20.98
CA GLN A 132 -1.08 -7.17 19.53
C GLN A 132 -0.51 -5.86 18.96
N LEU A 133 0.47 -6.02 18.07
CA LEU A 133 1.09 -4.95 17.31
C LEU A 133 1.01 -5.32 15.84
N ILE A 134 0.40 -4.47 15.04
CA ILE A 134 0.38 -4.66 13.59
C ILE A 134 1.19 -3.54 12.95
N LEU A 135 2.27 -3.93 12.26
CA LEU A 135 3.13 -3.03 11.49
C LEU A 135 3.08 -3.45 10.03
N PHE A 136 2.60 -2.57 9.15
CA PHE A 136 2.62 -2.84 7.71
C PHE A 136 2.72 -1.57 6.88
N GLN A 137 3.28 -1.68 5.67
CA GLN A 137 3.45 -0.54 4.77
C GLN A 137 4.17 0.66 5.44
N LEU A 138 5.27 0.38 6.14
CA LEU A 138 6.17 1.39 6.71
C LEU A 138 7.47 1.43 5.89
N PRO A 139 7.54 2.24 4.80
CA PRO A 139 8.63 2.17 3.82
C PRO A 139 9.99 2.57 4.40
N GLU A 140 10.02 3.51 5.35
CA GLU A 140 11.28 3.99 5.96
C GLU A 140 11.79 3.12 7.13
N VAL A 141 11.08 2.04 7.48
CA VAL A 141 11.60 0.99 8.36
C VAL A 141 12.47 0.05 7.53
N ARG A 142 13.74 0.45 7.37
CA ARG A 142 14.73 -0.23 6.51
C ARG A 142 15.29 -1.50 7.15
N ASN A 143 15.60 -1.48 8.46
CA ASN A 143 16.13 -2.66 9.16
C ASN A 143 15.02 -3.43 9.88
N ARG A 144 14.26 -4.22 9.13
CA ARG A 144 13.06 -4.89 9.65
C ARG A 144 13.39 -5.97 10.67
N GLN A 145 14.48 -6.71 10.46
CA GLN A 145 14.93 -7.77 11.37
C GLN A 145 15.29 -7.22 12.74
N GLU A 146 16.06 -6.12 12.79
CA GLU A 146 16.43 -5.48 14.04
C GLU A 146 15.20 -4.91 14.77
N ALA A 147 14.29 -4.28 14.04
CA ALA A 147 13.04 -3.78 14.61
C ALA A 147 12.18 -4.93 15.19
N GLU A 148 12.03 -6.02 14.44
CA GLU A 148 11.29 -7.22 14.88
C GLU A 148 11.92 -7.81 16.14
N TRP A 149 13.23 -8.04 16.13
CA TRP A 149 13.96 -8.58 17.28
C TRP A 149 13.80 -7.71 18.53
N MET A 150 13.97 -6.39 18.38
CA MET A 150 13.80 -5.43 19.48
C MET A 150 12.39 -5.46 20.06
N LEU A 151 11.36 -5.48 19.20
CA LEU A 151 9.96 -5.47 19.61
C LEU A 151 9.55 -6.80 20.26
N GLN A 152 9.98 -7.93 19.71
CA GLN A 152 9.71 -9.26 20.27
C GLN A 152 10.39 -9.44 21.63
N LYS A 153 11.64 -8.97 21.78
CA LYS A 153 12.35 -9.01 23.05
C LYS A 153 11.64 -8.19 24.14
N ALA A 154 11.07 -7.04 23.78
CA ALA A 154 10.38 -6.18 24.72
C ALA A 154 8.97 -6.67 25.08
N CYS A 155 8.27 -7.31 24.13
CA CYS A 155 6.91 -7.79 24.30
C CYS A 155 6.72 -9.16 23.60
N PRO A 156 7.06 -10.27 24.25
CA PRO A 156 7.09 -11.60 23.62
C PRO A 156 5.71 -12.16 23.24
N ILE A 157 4.63 -11.59 23.79
CA ILE A 157 3.23 -12.00 23.49
C ILE A 157 2.72 -11.30 22.23
N VAL A 158 3.43 -10.28 21.74
CA VAL A 158 3.00 -9.49 20.59
C VAL A 158 3.09 -10.33 19.32
N LYS A 159 1.92 -10.65 18.77
CA LYS A 159 1.80 -11.11 17.38
C LYS A 159 2.10 -9.92 16.47
N VAL A 160 3.37 -9.75 16.09
CA VAL A 160 3.73 -8.90 14.96
C VAL A 160 3.18 -9.59 13.72
N GLU A 161 2.01 -9.16 13.26
CA GLU A 161 1.49 -9.69 12.00
C GLU A 161 2.45 -9.28 10.90
N LYS A 162 3.18 -10.30 10.43
CA LYS A 162 4.10 -10.22 9.30
C LYS A 162 3.28 -9.75 8.14
N ASP A 163 3.55 -8.52 7.75
CA ASP A 163 3.12 -7.97 6.49
C ASP A 163 3.41 -9.04 5.44
N ALA A 164 2.38 -9.63 4.83
CA ALA A 164 2.52 -10.52 3.68
C ALA A 164 2.91 -9.66 2.47
N THR A 165 4.05 -9.00 2.61
CA THR A 165 4.79 -8.35 1.55
C THR A 165 5.21 -9.42 0.55
N GLY A 166 5.60 -9.02 -0.66
CA GLY A 166 5.96 -9.94 -1.75
C GLY A 166 6.87 -11.10 -1.30
N TRP A 167 7.76 -10.84 -0.33
CA TRP A 167 8.63 -11.82 0.33
C TRP A 167 7.93 -13.07 0.86
N SER A 168 6.81 -12.95 1.59
CA SER A 168 6.11 -14.12 2.15
C SER A 168 5.43 -14.93 1.06
N ARG A 169 4.93 -14.29 0.00
CA ARG A 169 4.29 -14.97 -1.13
C ARG A 169 5.30 -15.74 -1.97
N ASP A 170 6.50 -15.20 -2.17
CA ASP A 170 7.52 -15.87 -2.97
C ASP A 170 8.15 -17.05 -2.21
N LYS A 171 8.40 -16.89 -0.90
CA LYS A 171 8.86 -18.02 -0.06
C LYS A 171 7.79 -19.12 0.07
N LEU A 172 6.49 -18.76 0.11
CA LEU A 172 5.39 -19.74 0.05
C LEU A 172 5.31 -20.43 -1.33
N LYS A 173 5.56 -19.74 -2.45
CA LYS A 173 5.63 -20.38 -3.78
C LYS A 173 6.77 -21.38 -3.87
N ASP A 174 7.93 -21.05 -3.29
CA ASP A 174 9.09 -21.95 -3.24
C ASP A 174 8.88 -23.13 -2.27
N LEU A 175 8.16 -22.94 -1.16
CA LEU A 175 7.78 -24.01 -0.23
C LEU A 175 6.66 -24.91 -0.77
N PHE A 176 5.80 -24.42 -1.67
CA PHE A 176 4.69 -25.16 -2.27
C PHE A 176 4.96 -25.57 -3.73
N VAL A 177 6.22 -25.84 -4.09
CA VAL A 177 6.55 -26.43 -5.39
C VAL A 177 5.84 -27.79 -5.51
N GLY A 178 4.86 -27.83 -6.40
CA GLY A 178 4.07 -29.02 -6.70
C GLY A 178 2.81 -29.21 -5.86
N LEU A 179 2.43 -28.28 -4.98
CA LEU A 179 1.21 -28.37 -4.17
C LEU A 179 0.14 -27.42 -4.70
N LYS A 180 -0.90 -27.97 -5.34
CA LYS A 180 -2.02 -27.21 -5.88
C LYS A 180 -3.18 -27.25 -4.88
N ILE A 181 -3.52 -26.10 -4.30
CA ILE A 181 -4.60 -25.98 -3.31
C ILE A 181 -5.89 -25.53 -4.03
N GLU A 182 -6.93 -26.34 -3.94
CA GLU A 182 -8.28 -26.05 -4.44
C GLU A 182 -9.24 -26.08 -3.23
N ASN A 183 -9.63 -24.89 -2.73
CA ASN A 183 -10.40 -24.70 -1.49
C ASN A 183 -9.68 -25.32 -0.26
N GLU A 184 -10.39 -25.95 0.68
CA GLU A 184 -9.80 -26.60 1.88
C GLU A 184 -9.01 -27.90 1.58
N LYS A 185 -8.65 -28.19 0.32
CA LYS A 185 -7.98 -29.44 -0.08
C LYS A 185 -6.81 -29.17 -1.04
N GLY A 186 -5.67 -29.82 -0.79
CA GLY A 186 -4.48 -29.79 -1.66
C GLY A 186 -4.27 -31.08 -2.45
N LYS A 187 -3.62 -30.97 -3.62
CA LYS A 187 -3.14 -32.10 -4.45
C LYS A 187 -1.66 -31.88 -4.80
N LEU A 188 -0.85 -32.94 -4.83
CA LEU A 188 0.51 -32.88 -5.36
C LEU A 188 0.51 -33.16 -6.87
N THR A 189 1.33 -32.44 -7.64
CA THR A 189 1.29 -32.44 -9.11
C THR A 189 1.71 -33.73 -9.80
N ASP A 190 2.25 -34.73 -9.09
CA ASP A 190 2.64 -36.03 -9.68
C ASP A 190 2.15 -37.26 -8.89
N SER A 191 1.06 -37.15 -8.13
CA SER A 191 0.46 -38.31 -7.48
C SER A 191 -1.05 -38.20 -7.38
N GLN A 192 -1.77 -39.23 -7.84
CA GLN A 192 -3.23 -39.36 -7.63
C GLN A 192 -3.61 -39.59 -6.15
N LYS A 193 -2.65 -39.69 -5.23
CA LYS A 193 -2.93 -39.83 -3.80
C LYS A 193 -3.35 -38.49 -3.20
N LYS A 194 -4.62 -38.41 -2.80
CA LYS A 194 -5.11 -37.39 -1.88
C LYS A 194 -4.55 -37.66 -0.50
N ILE A 195 -3.68 -36.78 -0.01
CA ILE A 195 -3.17 -36.84 1.36
C ILE A 195 -3.98 -35.87 2.20
N LYS A 196 -4.60 -36.37 3.28
CA LYS A 196 -5.28 -35.54 4.27
C LYS A 196 -4.36 -35.44 5.47
N GLY A 197 -3.85 -34.24 5.75
CA GLY A 197 -2.94 -33.98 6.84
C GLY A 197 -3.11 -32.56 7.37
N LYS A 198 -2.69 -32.33 8.61
CA LYS A 198 -2.56 -31.00 9.19
C LYS A 198 -1.09 -30.62 9.00
N PHE A 199 -0.81 -29.52 8.31
CA PHE A 199 0.55 -28.99 8.18
C PHE A 199 0.68 -27.82 9.17
N GLU A 200 1.44 -28.01 10.22
CA GLU A 200 1.91 -26.91 11.04
C GLU A 200 3.20 -26.41 10.40
N ILE A 201 3.19 -25.16 9.91
CA ILE A 201 4.41 -24.49 9.48
C ILE A 201 5.13 -24.14 10.79
N PRO A 202 6.21 -24.85 11.18
CA PRO A 202 6.95 -24.42 12.35
C PRO A 202 7.53 -23.06 12.01
N ASN A 203 7.31 -22.11 12.92
CA ASN A 203 7.91 -20.79 12.99
C ASN A 203 8.72 -20.36 11.75
N LEU A 204 8.19 -19.45 10.92
CA LEU A 204 8.96 -18.73 9.89
C LEU A 204 9.90 -17.69 10.54
N SER A 205 10.60 -18.06 11.61
CA SER A 205 11.73 -17.32 12.17
C SER A 205 13.01 -17.86 11.57
N GLU A 206 13.94 -16.97 11.25
CA GLU A 206 15.31 -17.29 10.83
C GLU A 206 16.11 -17.83 12.01
N GLU A 207 15.70 -18.96 12.59
CA GLU A 207 16.54 -19.73 13.50
C GLU A 207 16.96 -20.98 12.74
N ASN A 208 18.04 -20.85 11.95
CA ASN A 208 19.09 -21.86 11.68
C ASN A 208 19.90 -21.46 10.43
N GLU A 209 21.22 -21.36 10.57
CA GLU A 209 22.13 -21.30 9.41
C GLU A 209 22.14 -22.66 8.68
N PRO A 210 22.40 -22.70 7.35
CA PRO A 210 22.39 -23.92 6.54
C PRO A 210 23.38 -25.02 6.97
N SER A 211 24.25 -24.73 7.94
CA SER A 211 25.31 -25.60 8.46
C SER A 211 24.86 -26.55 9.59
N GLU A 212 23.66 -26.38 10.16
CA GLU A 212 23.22 -27.16 11.34
C GLU A 212 22.11 -28.20 11.09
N ILE A 213 21.83 -28.56 9.83
CA ILE A 213 20.85 -29.62 9.52
C ILE A 213 21.57 -30.90 9.10
N ASP A 214 21.45 -31.91 9.97
CA ASP A 214 22.03 -33.26 9.84
C ASP A 214 21.52 -34.00 8.59
N ASN A 215 22.46 -34.64 7.89
CA ASN A 215 22.25 -35.33 6.62
C ASN A 215 21.71 -36.73 6.84
N THR A 216 20.40 -36.94 6.77
CA THR A 216 19.83 -38.28 6.59
C THR A 216 18.62 -38.26 5.65
N ALA A 217 18.91 -38.41 4.34
CA ALA A 217 18.13 -39.18 3.36
C ALA A 217 18.43 -38.73 1.92
N LYS A 218 19.68 -38.96 1.47
CA LYS A 218 20.02 -39.14 0.05
C LYS A 218 20.38 -40.61 -0.16
N ALA A 219 19.39 -41.44 -0.46
CA ALA A 219 19.60 -42.73 -1.11
C ALA A 219 18.29 -43.18 -1.77
N GLU A 220 18.40 -43.65 -3.01
CA GLU A 220 17.34 -44.21 -3.87
C GLU A 220 16.43 -43.14 -4.52
N MET A 221 16.52 -42.81 -5.81
CA MET A 221 16.57 -43.74 -6.94
C MET A 221 17.08 -43.02 -8.21
N ASN A 222 18.39 -42.90 -8.32
CA ASN A 222 19.07 -42.69 -9.61
C ASN A 222 19.37 -44.09 -10.20
N LYS A 223 18.38 -44.73 -10.85
CA LYS A 223 18.65 -45.84 -11.79
C LYS A 223 17.42 -46.27 -12.60
N VAL A 224 17.01 -45.48 -13.59
CA VAL A 224 16.58 -46.04 -14.90
C VAL A 224 17.06 -45.09 -16.00
N VAL A 225 18.26 -45.40 -16.49
CA VAL A 225 18.68 -45.45 -17.89
C VAL A 225 18.31 -44.26 -18.80
N GLN A 226 19.37 -43.50 -19.11
CA GLN A 226 19.53 -42.71 -20.32
C GLN A 226 19.00 -43.45 -21.56
N THR A 227 18.17 -42.79 -22.36
CA THR A 227 18.23 -42.91 -23.83
C THR A 227 17.58 -41.71 -24.50
N SER A 228 18.27 -41.20 -25.52
CA SER A 228 17.84 -40.24 -26.56
C SER A 228 17.57 -38.78 -26.17
N THR A 229 18.64 -37.99 -26.30
CA THR A 229 18.73 -36.75 -27.09
C THR A 229 17.45 -36.19 -27.73
N GLY A 230 17.15 -34.90 -27.49
CA GLY A 230 16.51 -34.04 -28.49
C GLY A 230 15.40 -33.09 -28.01
N THR A 231 15.75 -31.80 -27.96
CA THR A 231 14.89 -30.60 -28.12
C THR A 231 14.17 -30.03 -26.90
N SER A 232 14.57 -28.81 -26.57
CA SER A 232 13.93 -27.82 -25.71
C SER A 232 12.47 -27.53 -26.14
N GLY A 233 11.54 -27.68 -25.21
CA GLY A 233 10.13 -27.30 -25.36
C GLY A 233 9.67 -26.42 -24.20
N SER A 234 9.40 -25.14 -24.50
CA SER A 234 8.81 -24.15 -23.60
C SER A 234 7.43 -24.59 -23.08
N SER A 235 7.19 -24.55 -21.78
CA SER A 235 5.84 -24.71 -21.22
C SER A 235 5.04 -23.41 -21.37
N ALA A 236 3.96 -23.50 -22.15
CA ALA A 236 3.15 -22.37 -22.62
C ALA A 236 2.33 -21.72 -21.49
N GLY A 237 2.43 -20.38 -21.39
CA GLY A 237 1.57 -19.56 -20.54
C GLY A 237 0.09 -19.64 -20.96
N VAL A 238 -0.80 -19.43 -19.99
CA VAL A 238 -2.25 -19.33 -20.22
C VAL A 238 -2.50 -18.18 -21.21
N ARG A 239 -3.07 -18.48 -22.38
CA ARG A 239 -3.39 -17.47 -23.38
C ARG A 239 -4.58 -16.64 -22.91
N ILE A 240 -4.32 -15.44 -22.41
CA ILE A 240 -5.36 -14.47 -22.06
C ILE A 240 -5.87 -13.83 -23.36
N PRO A 241 -7.19 -13.85 -23.63
CA PRO A 241 -7.74 -13.14 -24.77
C PRO A 241 -7.50 -11.64 -24.59
N THR A 242 -6.90 -11.01 -25.59
CA THR A 242 -6.57 -9.59 -25.57
C THR A 242 -7.26 -8.83 -26.69
N THR A 243 -7.37 -7.52 -26.51
CA THR A 243 -7.97 -6.60 -27.48
C THR A 243 -7.09 -5.36 -27.62
N THR A 244 -7.31 -4.63 -28.71
CA THR A 244 -6.67 -3.36 -28.99
C THR A 244 -7.70 -2.24 -28.97
N VAL A 245 -7.35 -1.13 -28.35
CA VAL A 245 -8.15 0.09 -28.32
C VAL A 245 -7.38 1.20 -29.02
N THR A 246 -8.10 2.06 -29.74
CA THR A 246 -7.57 3.30 -30.28
C THR A 246 -8.48 4.44 -29.86
N MET A 247 -7.89 5.51 -29.33
CA MET A 247 -8.57 6.71 -28.85
C MET A 247 -7.91 7.92 -29.50
N LYS A 248 -8.71 8.93 -29.84
CA LYS A 248 -8.23 10.18 -30.43
C LYS A 248 -8.77 11.33 -29.62
N GLU A 249 -7.89 12.24 -29.23
CA GLU A 249 -8.22 13.42 -28.43
C GLU A 249 -7.60 14.67 -29.04
N LYS A 250 -8.24 15.81 -28.80
CA LYS A 250 -7.74 17.14 -29.18
C LYS A 250 -7.46 17.96 -27.93
N PHE A 251 -6.32 18.64 -27.91
CA PHE A 251 -5.88 19.52 -26.83
C PHE A 251 -5.55 20.90 -27.39
N LYS A 252 -6.13 21.95 -26.82
CA LYS A 252 -5.92 23.34 -27.27
C LYS A 252 -4.59 23.89 -26.75
N CYS A 253 -3.48 23.38 -27.28
CA CYS A 253 -2.11 23.73 -26.92
C CYS A 253 -1.13 23.31 -28.03
N THR A 254 0.14 23.71 -27.91
CA THR A 254 1.22 23.29 -28.82
C THR A 254 1.68 21.86 -28.57
N LEU A 255 2.37 21.25 -29.54
CA LEU A 255 2.97 19.92 -29.39
C LEU A 255 3.94 19.86 -28.20
N ALA A 256 4.79 20.89 -28.06
CA ALA A 256 5.75 21.00 -26.97
C ALA A 256 5.05 21.04 -25.60
N ASP A 257 3.97 21.82 -25.46
CA ASP A 257 3.23 21.92 -24.20
C ASP A 257 2.55 20.61 -23.82
N LEU A 258 1.90 19.95 -24.78
CA LEU A 258 1.27 18.66 -24.52
C LEU A 258 2.31 17.58 -24.20
N TYR A 259 3.41 17.56 -24.94
CA TYR A 259 4.49 16.61 -24.71
C TYR A 259 5.10 16.80 -23.31
N ARG A 260 5.32 18.05 -22.89
CA ARG A 260 5.77 18.38 -21.53
C ARG A 260 4.75 17.95 -20.49
N ALA A 261 3.46 18.19 -20.72
CA ALA A 261 2.41 17.72 -19.79
C ALA A 261 2.45 16.20 -19.59
N LEU A 262 2.82 15.44 -20.63
CA LEU A 262 2.92 13.98 -20.57
C LEU A 262 4.26 13.43 -20.05
N THR A 263 5.32 14.25 -19.99
CA THR A 263 6.69 13.78 -19.69
C THR A 263 7.35 14.48 -18.50
N VAL A 264 6.99 15.72 -18.19
CA VAL A 264 7.60 16.42 -17.06
C VAL A 264 6.94 15.92 -15.78
N LYS A 265 7.70 15.23 -14.93
CA LYS A 265 7.23 14.66 -13.65
C LYS A 265 6.37 15.62 -12.84
N GLY A 266 6.81 16.87 -12.68
CA GLY A 266 6.05 17.90 -11.95
C GLY A 266 4.66 18.16 -12.56
N LEU A 267 4.54 18.17 -13.88
CA LEU A 267 3.25 18.37 -14.56
C LEU A 267 2.39 17.10 -14.50
N VAL A 268 2.99 15.92 -14.68
CA VAL A 268 2.29 14.63 -14.54
C VAL A 268 1.68 14.49 -13.14
N GLN A 269 2.42 14.90 -12.12
CA GLN A 269 1.98 14.86 -10.74
C GLN A 269 0.75 15.75 -10.47
N VAL A 270 0.62 16.90 -11.15
CA VAL A 270 -0.53 17.82 -10.99
C VAL A 270 -1.85 17.12 -11.30
N TYR A 271 -1.97 16.47 -12.46
CA TYR A 271 -3.22 15.82 -12.84
C TYR A 271 -3.40 14.43 -12.22
N CYS A 272 -2.30 13.74 -11.85
CA CYS A 272 -2.41 12.50 -11.09
C CYS A 272 -2.92 12.72 -9.66
N GLY A 273 -2.61 13.85 -9.01
CA GLY A 273 -3.09 14.17 -7.68
C GLY A 273 -2.56 13.26 -6.56
N SER A 274 -1.44 12.58 -6.81
CA SER A 274 -0.71 11.71 -5.88
C SER A 274 0.78 11.76 -6.20
N ASP A 275 1.63 11.30 -5.29
CA ASP A 275 3.04 11.08 -5.63
C ASP A 275 3.19 10.01 -6.72
N ILE A 276 4.21 10.18 -7.56
CA ILE A 276 4.49 9.34 -8.71
C ILE A 276 5.97 8.97 -8.75
N VAL A 277 6.27 7.76 -9.24
CA VAL A 277 7.61 7.41 -9.73
C VAL A 277 7.54 7.56 -11.23
N PHE A 278 8.20 8.58 -11.79
CA PHE A 278 8.04 8.91 -13.19
C PHE A 278 9.28 9.60 -13.72
N GLU A 279 10.14 8.83 -14.39
CA GLU A 279 11.27 9.34 -15.13
C GLU A 279 11.15 8.87 -16.59
N PRO A 280 10.82 9.76 -17.54
CA PRO A 280 10.59 9.40 -18.94
C PRO A 280 11.91 9.19 -19.67
N ALA A 281 12.50 8.02 -19.45
CA ALA A 281 13.64 7.53 -20.19
C ALA A 281 13.42 6.06 -20.58
N LYS A 282 14.01 5.66 -21.70
CA LYS A 282 13.85 4.30 -22.23
C LYS A 282 14.35 3.25 -21.24
N GLY A 283 13.52 2.25 -20.94
CA GLY A 283 13.77 1.19 -19.96
C GLY A 283 13.42 1.56 -18.52
N GLU A 284 13.12 2.83 -18.24
CA GLU A 284 12.75 3.26 -16.90
C GLU A 284 11.31 2.89 -16.56
N ARG A 285 11.10 2.52 -15.30
CA ARG A 285 9.80 2.14 -14.77
C ARG A 285 9.06 3.35 -14.24
N PHE A 286 7.73 3.31 -14.38
CA PHE A 286 6.86 4.31 -13.79
C PHE A 286 5.76 3.68 -12.94
N VAL A 287 5.32 4.47 -11.97
CA VAL A 287 4.24 4.19 -11.02
C VAL A 287 3.37 5.43 -10.96
N LEU A 288 2.13 5.29 -11.38
CA LEU A 288 1.14 6.36 -11.43
C LEU A 288 -0.07 6.01 -10.56
N MET A 289 -0.78 7.04 -10.11
CA MET A 289 -2.06 6.92 -9.39
C MET A 289 -1.98 5.98 -8.17
N GLY A 290 -1.00 6.23 -7.28
CA GLY A 290 -0.78 5.40 -6.09
C GLY A 290 -0.39 3.94 -6.40
N GLY A 291 0.18 3.69 -7.59
CA GLY A 291 0.56 2.36 -8.05
C GLY A 291 -0.57 1.49 -8.58
N ASN A 292 -1.75 2.07 -8.80
CA ASN A 292 -2.80 1.41 -9.58
C ASN A 292 -2.41 1.23 -11.04
N ILE A 293 -1.54 2.09 -11.57
CA ILE A 293 -1.01 2.01 -12.91
C ILE A 293 0.51 1.89 -12.82
N THR A 294 1.05 0.86 -13.46
CA THR A 294 2.50 0.64 -13.53
C THR A 294 2.92 0.29 -14.94
N GLY A 295 4.19 0.52 -15.22
CA GLY A 295 4.72 0.27 -16.55
C GLY A 295 6.19 0.59 -16.70
N GLU A 296 6.63 0.56 -17.95
CA GLU A 296 8.01 0.79 -18.34
C GLU A 296 8.02 1.52 -19.69
N PHE A 297 8.85 2.54 -19.84
CA PHE A 297 8.98 3.24 -21.12
C PHE A 297 9.76 2.38 -22.12
N ILE A 298 9.19 2.17 -23.29
CA ILE A 298 9.80 1.41 -24.38
C ILE A 298 10.59 2.34 -25.30
N ASP A 299 10.00 3.47 -25.65
CA ASP A 299 10.58 4.43 -26.61
C ASP A 299 9.95 5.81 -26.44
N LEU A 300 10.75 6.87 -26.52
CA LEU A 300 10.27 8.25 -26.46
C LEU A 300 10.94 9.06 -27.57
N ILE A 301 10.12 9.69 -28.41
CA ILE A 301 10.57 10.62 -29.44
C ILE A 301 9.98 11.98 -29.07
N PRO A 302 10.82 12.97 -28.70
CA PRO A 302 10.38 14.32 -28.33
C PRO A 302 9.33 14.88 -29.29
N GLU A 303 8.25 15.41 -28.73
CA GLU A 303 7.16 16.08 -29.45
C GLU A 303 6.45 15.24 -30.53
N LYS A 304 6.65 13.92 -30.55
CA LYS A 304 6.12 13.05 -31.60
C LYS A 304 5.47 11.79 -31.06
N LYS A 305 6.17 11.04 -30.18
CA LYS A 305 5.74 9.69 -29.81
C LYS A 305 6.19 9.30 -28.41
N LEU A 306 5.29 8.63 -27.68
CA LEU A 306 5.62 7.90 -26.45
C LEU A 306 5.14 6.46 -26.57
N SER A 307 5.99 5.51 -26.24
CA SER A 307 5.65 4.09 -26.18
C SER A 307 6.01 3.52 -24.82
N MET A 308 5.10 2.76 -24.23
CA MET A 308 5.28 2.20 -22.90
C MET A 308 4.56 0.86 -22.73
N ARG A 309 5.15 -0.02 -21.92
CA ARG A 309 4.43 -1.12 -21.29
C ARG A 309 3.54 -0.52 -20.21
N TRP A 310 2.32 -1.01 -20.11
CA TRP A 310 1.33 -0.42 -19.23
C TRP A 310 0.40 -1.52 -18.70
N ARG A 311 0.09 -1.48 -17.40
CA ARG A 311 -0.92 -2.35 -16.80
C ARG A 311 -1.62 -1.67 -15.64
N MET A 312 -2.83 -2.14 -15.36
CA MET A 312 -3.47 -1.90 -14.07
C MET A 312 -3.03 -2.96 -13.07
N LYS A 313 -3.02 -2.57 -11.79
CA LYS A 313 -2.80 -3.49 -10.67
C LYS A 313 -3.81 -4.66 -10.63
N THR A 314 -5.02 -4.46 -11.14
CA THR A 314 -6.09 -5.48 -11.17
C THR A 314 -5.95 -6.49 -12.32
N TRP A 315 -5.06 -6.23 -13.29
CA TRP A 315 -4.85 -7.16 -14.40
C TRP A 315 -4.05 -8.39 -13.97
N PRO A 316 -4.16 -9.52 -14.70
CA PRO A 316 -3.37 -10.71 -14.43
C PRO A 316 -1.88 -10.43 -14.27
N ASP A 317 -1.22 -11.21 -13.42
CA ASP A 317 0.21 -11.06 -13.13
C ASP A 317 1.05 -11.18 -14.40
N GLU A 318 2.09 -10.34 -14.49
CA GLU A 318 2.96 -10.19 -15.66
C GLU A 318 2.26 -9.89 -17.00
N HIS A 319 0.96 -9.58 -17.00
CA HIS A 319 0.23 -9.19 -18.19
C HIS A 319 0.33 -7.67 -18.41
N TYR A 320 1.05 -7.29 -19.46
CA TYR A 320 1.19 -5.89 -19.87
C TYR A 320 0.56 -5.67 -21.24
N SER A 321 -0.09 -4.52 -21.36
CA SER A 321 -0.40 -3.94 -22.66
C SER A 321 0.75 -3.06 -23.13
N VAL A 322 0.77 -2.78 -24.43
CA VAL A 322 1.66 -1.78 -25.02
C VAL A 322 0.81 -0.58 -25.41
N VAL A 323 1.14 0.57 -24.84
CA VAL A 323 0.53 1.86 -25.16
C VAL A 323 1.47 2.61 -26.08
N THR A 324 0.93 3.16 -27.16
CA THR A 324 1.60 4.08 -28.07
C THR A 324 0.76 5.35 -28.16
N ILE A 325 1.36 6.47 -27.77
CA ILE A 325 0.79 7.81 -27.90
C ILE A 325 1.54 8.51 -29.02
N GLU A 326 0.82 8.98 -30.02
CA GLU A 326 1.35 9.77 -31.14
C GLU A 326 0.73 11.16 -31.09
N LEU A 327 1.58 12.17 -31.24
CA LEU A 327 1.21 13.57 -31.23
C LEU A 327 1.39 14.14 -32.64
N GLU A 328 0.37 14.84 -33.12
CA GLU A 328 0.37 15.50 -34.43
C GLU A 328 -0.11 16.93 -34.27
N GLU A 329 0.56 17.85 -34.97
CA GLU A 329 0.08 19.22 -35.12
C GLU A 329 -1.19 19.21 -36.00
N ALA A 330 -2.19 19.97 -35.58
CA ALA A 330 -3.39 20.25 -36.34
C ALA A 330 -3.63 21.78 -36.34
N ASP A 331 -4.43 22.26 -37.29
CA ASP A 331 -4.54 23.68 -37.68
C ASP A 331 -4.58 24.69 -36.50
N ASP A 332 -5.23 24.33 -35.39
CA ASP A 332 -5.38 25.20 -34.22
C ASP A 332 -5.15 24.48 -32.87
N CYS A 333 -4.71 23.22 -32.88
CA CYS A 333 -4.61 22.38 -31.69
C CYS A 333 -3.63 21.22 -31.89
N THR A 334 -3.34 20.49 -30.82
CA THR A 334 -2.59 19.24 -30.91
C THR A 334 -3.54 18.06 -30.88
N ARG A 335 -3.39 17.13 -31.84
CA ARG A 335 -4.12 15.86 -31.86
C ARG A 335 -3.26 14.77 -31.22
N LEU A 336 -3.83 14.10 -30.24
CA LEU A 336 -3.26 12.93 -29.58
C LEU A 336 -3.99 11.68 -30.06
N THR A 337 -3.24 10.70 -30.56
CA THR A 337 -3.77 9.35 -30.83
C THR A 337 -3.14 8.36 -29.87
N LEU A 338 -3.95 7.74 -29.02
CA LEU A 338 -3.54 6.62 -28.17
C LEU A 338 -3.96 5.30 -28.82
N LYS A 339 -3.01 4.40 -29.03
CA LYS A 339 -3.25 3.00 -29.40
C LYS A 339 -2.71 2.10 -28.31
N GLN A 340 -3.56 1.27 -27.73
CA GLN A 340 -3.18 0.33 -26.68
C GLN A 340 -3.51 -1.10 -27.10
N THR A 341 -2.50 -1.94 -27.23
CA THR A 341 -2.61 -3.35 -27.64
C THR A 341 -2.36 -4.26 -26.46
N GLY A 342 -3.03 -5.41 -26.39
CA GLY A 342 -2.82 -6.38 -25.31
C GLY A 342 -3.66 -6.13 -24.06
N ILE A 343 -4.77 -5.38 -24.15
CA ILE A 343 -5.70 -5.20 -23.01
C ILE A 343 -6.45 -6.51 -22.78
N PRO A 344 -6.56 -7.05 -21.56
CA PRO A 344 -7.43 -8.19 -21.27
C PRO A 344 -8.87 -7.91 -21.73
N ALA A 345 -9.51 -8.85 -22.44
CA ALA A 345 -10.80 -8.60 -23.09
C ALA A 345 -11.90 -8.07 -22.14
N GLY A 346 -11.90 -8.50 -20.87
CA GLY A 346 -12.86 -8.03 -19.85
C GLY A 346 -12.55 -6.66 -19.23
N GLU A 347 -11.39 -6.06 -19.52
CA GLU A 347 -10.92 -4.80 -18.91
C GLU A 347 -10.98 -3.62 -19.88
N VAL A 348 -11.48 -3.83 -21.10
CA VAL A 348 -11.47 -2.84 -22.19
C VAL A 348 -12.19 -1.55 -21.82
N ASP A 349 -13.42 -1.65 -21.30
CA ASP A 349 -14.25 -0.47 -21.01
C ASP A 349 -13.68 0.33 -19.84
N ARG A 350 -13.27 -0.35 -18.77
CA ARG A 350 -12.59 0.26 -17.63
C ARG A 350 -11.29 0.96 -18.04
N THR A 351 -10.55 0.39 -19.00
CA THR A 351 -9.31 0.98 -19.51
C THR A 351 -9.59 2.25 -20.30
N LYS A 352 -10.60 2.24 -21.18
CA LYS A 352 -11.01 3.43 -21.94
C LYS A 352 -11.48 4.55 -21.02
N GLU A 353 -12.36 4.23 -20.06
CA GLU A 353 -12.87 5.20 -19.09
C GLU A 353 -11.74 5.75 -18.22
N GLY A 354 -10.82 4.90 -17.78
CA GLY A 354 -9.63 5.29 -17.02
C GLY A 354 -8.75 6.30 -17.77
N TRP A 355 -8.50 6.09 -19.06
CA TRP A 355 -7.78 7.07 -19.90
C TRP A 355 -8.54 8.39 -20.02
N GLN A 356 -9.85 8.34 -20.25
CA GLN A 356 -10.66 9.56 -20.38
C GLN A 356 -10.69 10.38 -19.08
N LEU A 357 -11.11 9.77 -17.97
CA LEU A 357 -11.39 10.47 -16.73
C LEU A 357 -10.13 10.85 -15.96
N ASN A 358 -9.07 10.03 -16.00
CA ASN A 358 -7.89 10.24 -15.16
C ASN A 358 -6.71 10.91 -15.87
N PHE A 359 -6.68 10.88 -17.21
CA PHE A 359 -5.64 11.54 -17.99
C PHE A 359 -6.20 12.69 -18.81
N TRP A 360 -7.04 12.40 -19.81
CA TRP A 360 -7.41 13.42 -20.81
C TRP A 360 -8.21 14.58 -20.21
N GLN A 361 -9.26 14.29 -19.45
CA GLN A 361 -10.06 15.33 -18.80
C GLN A 361 -9.25 16.12 -17.78
N ARG A 362 -8.41 15.46 -16.99
CA ARG A 362 -7.60 16.14 -15.97
C ARG A 362 -6.48 16.98 -16.57
N ILE A 363 -5.83 16.53 -17.64
CA ILE A 363 -4.85 17.34 -18.39
C ILE A 363 -5.53 18.58 -18.96
N LYS A 364 -6.71 18.41 -19.57
CA LYS A 364 -7.51 19.53 -20.10
C LYS A 364 -7.88 20.54 -19.00
N GLN A 365 -8.35 20.06 -17.85
CA GLN A 365 -8.77 20.90 -16.73
C GLN A 365 -7.58 21.57 -16.03
N ALA A 366 -6.50 20.83 -15.76
CA ALA A 366 -5.35 21.32 -14.98
C ALA A 366 -4.54 22.38 -15.72
N PHE A 367 -4.43 22.26 -17.04
CA PHE A 367 -3.61 23.16 -17.87
C PHE A 367 -4.42 24.05 -18.81
N GLY A 368 -5.75 23.98 -18.76
CA GLY A 368 -6.63 24.78 -19.60
C GLY A 368 -6.60 24.40 -21.08
N PHE A 369 -6.30 23.14 -21.41
CA PHE A 369 -6.23 22.66 -22.80
C PHE A 369 -7.60 22.26 -23.40
N GLU A 370 -8.70 22.71 -22.79
CA GLU A 370 -10.05 22.48 -23.29
C GLU A 370 -10.34 23.25 -24.58
N ALA A 371 -11.03 22.60 -25.52
CA ALA A 371 -11.70 23.31 -26.59
C ALA A 371 -12.96 23.96 -26.00
N ARG A 372 -12.94 25.29 -25.81
CA ARG A 372 -14.19 26.02 -25.55
C ARG A 372 -15.07 25.89 -26.79
N LEU A 373 -16.20 25.19 -26.65
CA LEU A 373 -17.33 25.35 -27.56
C LEU A 373 -17.88 26.76 -27.32
N TYR A 374 -17.71 27.65 -28.29
CA TYR A 374 -18.53 28.86 -28.40
C TYR A 374 -19.82 28.52 -29.13
#